data_AF-A0A9D3ACF9-F1
#
_entry.id   AF-A0A9D3ACF9-F1
#
_cell.length_a   1.000
_cell.length_b   1.000
_cell.length_c   1.000
_cell.angle_alpha   90.00
_cell.angle_beta   90.00
_cell.angle_gamma   90.00
#
_symmetry.space_group_name_H-M   'P 1'
#
loop_
_entity.id
_entity.type
_entity.pdbx_description
1 polymer ?
#
loop_
_entity_poly.entity_id
_entity_poly.type
_entity_poly.pdbx_seq_one_letter_code
_entity_poly.pdbx_strand_id
1 'polypeptide(L)' 'MAGDGTGAYVSDEQCLSCHGGSYEALAEKTADYGDSNPHDSIHGGYSSCVNCHAKDREITDNQCMHCHDWPHNPGA' A
#
# COMPACT_ATOMS: atom_id res chain seq x y z
N MET A 1 -14.26 -0.42 19.67
CA MET A 1 -15.09 -1.33 18.84
C MET A 1 -14.27 -2.59 18.60
N ALA A 2 -14.80 -3.77 18.95
CA ALA A 2 -14.13 -5.05 18.73
C ALA A 2 -14.51 -5.58 17.34
N GLY A 3 -13.54 -5.83 16.47
CA GLY A 3 -13.75 -6.42 15.14
C GLY A 3 -14.21 -7.88 15.24
N ASP A 4 -15.07 -8.30 14.32
CA ASP A 4 -15.83 -9.56 14.31
C ASP A 4 -15.00 -10.84 14.05
N GLY A 5 -13.67 -10.76 14.10
CA GLY A 5 -12.78 -11.91 13.95
C GLY A 5 -12.75 -12.54 12.54
N THR A 6 -13.37 -11.91 11.54
CA THR A 6 -13.38 -12.43 10.16
C THR A 6 -12.10 -12.10 9.37
N GLY A 7 -11.27 -11.17 9.88
CA GLY A 7 -10.10 -10.66 9.15
C GLY A 7 -10.46 -9.79 7.95
N ALA A 8 -11.73 -9.38 7.84
CA ALA A 8 -12.17 -8.44 6.81
C ALA A 8 -11.55 -7.06 7.04
N TYR A 9 -11.28 -6.36 5.93
CA TYR A 9 -10.87 -4.97 5.98
C TYR A 9 -11.90 -4.12 6.74
N VAL A 10 -11.41 -3.39 7.73
CA VAL A 10 -12.23 -2.49 8.56
C VAL A 10 -12.00 -1.05 8.12
N SER A 11 -10.74 -0.61 8.13
CA SER A 11 -10.33 0.70 7.63
C SER A 11 -8.80 0.77 7.45
N ASP A 12 -8.35 1.75 6.67
CA ASP A 12 -6.93 2.02 6.49
C ASP A 12 -6.25 2.42 7.81
N GLU A 13 -6.95 3.12 8.72
CA GLU A 13 -6.38 3.49 10.03
C GLU A 13 -5.99 2.27 10.86
N GLN A 14 -6.76 1.18 10.76
CA GLN A 14 -6.42 -0.06 11.46
C GLN A 14 -5.16 -0.69 10.86
N CYS A 15 -5.02 -0.68 9.53
CA CYS A 15 -3.79 -1.12 8.86
C CYS A 15 -2.59 -0.26 9.31
N LEU A 16 -2.73 1.06 9.22
CA LEU A 16 -1.70 2.03 9.57
C LEU A 16 -1.30 1.97 11.05
N SER A 17 -2.21 1.62 11.96
CA SER A 17 -1.90 1.48 13.39
C SER A 17 -0.70 0.57 13.69
N CYS A 18 -0.47 -0.43 12.82
CA CYS A 18 0.68 -1.33 12.88
C CYS A 18 1.73 -1.05 11.79
N HIS A 19 1.35 -0.37 10.70
CA HIS A 19 2.16 -0.22 9.49
C HIS A 19 2.86 1.14 9.33
N GLY A 20 2.86 1.98 10.35
CA GLY A 20 3.63 3.23 10.35
C GLY A 20 2.89 4.43 10.93
N GLY A 21 1.60 4.30 11.23
CA GLY A 21 0.77 5.33 11.81
C GLY A 21 0.24 6.35 10.82
N SER A 22 0.88 6.51 9.66
CA SER A 22 0.40 7.32 8.53
C SER A 22 0.89 6.74 7.21
N TYR A 23 0.31 7.20 6.11
CA TYR A 23 0.73 6.81 4.78
C TYR A 23 2.16 7.27 4.47
N GLU A 24 2.55 8.47 4.90
CA GLU A 24 3.91 9.01 4.75
C GLU A 24 4.95 8.11 5.45
N ALA A 25 4.66 7.72 6.70
CA ALA A 25 5.56 6.87 7.47
C ALA A 25 5.64 5.44 6.90
N LEU A 26 4.58 4.96 6.23
CA LEU A 26 4.60 3.71 5.48
C LEU A 26 5.43 3.85 4.19
N ALA A 27 5.26 4.95 3.45
CA ALA A 27 6.05 5.29 2.28
C ALA A 27 7.55 5.34 2.58
N GLU A 28 7.95 5.96 3.69
CA GLU A 28 9.35 6.00 4.14
C GLU A 28 9.93 4.61 4.41
N LYS A 29 9.12 3.65 4.88
CA LYS A 29 9.56 2.27 5.11
C LYS A 29 9.85 1.50 3.81
N THR A 30 9.26 1.94 2.68
CA THR A 30 9.45 1.35 1.35
C THR A 30 10.17 2.29 0.40
N ALA A 31 10.91 3.27 0.95
CA ALA A 31 11.65 4.26 0.17
C ALA A 31 12.80 3.65 -0.64
N ASP A 32 13.26 2.44 -0.29
CA ASP A 32 14.27 1.69 -1.04
C ASP A 32 13.78 1.24 -2.42
N TYR A 33 12.47 1.25 -2.67
CA TYR A 33 11.90 1.01 -4.00
C TYR A 33 12.02 2.24 -4.92
N GLY A 34 12.40 3.41 -4.41
CA GLY A 34 12.60 4.63 -5.19
C GLY A 34 11.34 5.06 -5.94
N ASP A 35 11.47 5.35 -7.23
CA ASP A 35 10.33 5.74 -8.10
C ASP A 35 9.31 4.59 -8.29
N SER A 36 9.67 3.36 -7.91
CA SER A 36 8.76 2.23 -7.75
C SER A 36 8.18 2.15 -6.33
N ASN A 37 7.98 3.24 -5.60
CA ASN A 37 7.33 3.12 -4.30
C ASN A 37 5.80 3.12 -4.47
N PRO A 38 5.08 1.99 -4.27
CA PRO A 38 3.64 1.94 -4.46
C PRO A 38 2.89 2.73 -3.38
N HIS A 39 3.55 3.03 -2.26
CA HIS A 39 3.00 3.81 -1.16
C HIS A 39 3.31 5.31 -1.28
N ASP A 40 4.13 5.70 -2.27
CA ASP A 40 4.48 7.10 -2.57
C ASP A 40 4.31 7.37 -4.07
N SER A 41 3.08 7.18 -4.55
CA SER A 41 2.78 7.29 -5.97
C SER A 41 2.95 8.71 -6.50
N ILE A 42 3.65 8.84 -7.63
CA ILE A 42 3.82 10.11 -8.35
C ILE A 42 2.51 10.68 -8.91
N HIS A 43 1.46 9.86 -9.01
CA HIS A 43 0.13 10.31 -9.44
C HIS A 43 -0.58 11.15 -8.37
N GLY A 44 -0.04 11.17 -7.14
CA GLY A 44 -0.55 11.93 -6.02
C GLY A 44 -1.72 11.23 -5.32
N GLY A 45 -1.84 11.52 -4.02
CA GLY A 45 -2.89 10.97 -3.16
C GLY A 45 -2.65 9.53 -2.72
N TYR A 46 -3.18 9.19 -1.54
CA TYR A 46 -3.10 7.84 -1.02
C TYR A 46 -4.32 7.02 -1.45
N SER A 47 -4.07 5.81 -1.92
CA SER A 47 -5.10 4.82 -2.17
C SER A 47 -5.37 4.00 -0.93
N SER A 48 -6.62 3.56 -0.75
CA SER A 48 -6.95 2.65 0.35
C SER A 48 -6.14 1.35 0.25
N CYS A 49 -5.72 0.83 1.40
CA CYS A 49 -4.85 -0.34 1.50
C CYS A 49 -5.43 -1.54 0.75
N VAL A 50 -6.76 -1.72 0.79
CA VAL A 50 -7.44 -2.85 0.15
C VAL A 50 -7.46 -2.84 -1.36
N ASN A 51 -7.18 -1.70 -1.99
CA ASN A 51 -7.09 -1.66 -3.44
C ASN A 51 -5.95 -2.57 -3.93
N CYS A 52 -4.91 -2.77 -3.12
CA CYS A 52 -3.81 -3.69 -3.42
C CYS A 52 -3.76 -4.91 -2.49
N HIS A 53 -4.17 -4.74 -1.23
CA HIS A 53 -4.05 -5.73 -0.16
C HIS A 53 -5.42 -6.15 0.37
N ALA A 54 -6.13 -7.03 -0.35
CA ALA A 54 -7.47 -7.46 0.06
C ALA A 54 -7.49 -8.22 1.40
N LYS A 55 -6.34 -8.72 1.85
CA LYS A 55 -6.16 -9.34 3.17
C LYS A 55 -4.75 -9.14 3.70
N ASP A 56 -4.66 -8.70 4.95
CA ASP A 56 -3.40 -8.55 5.69
C ASP A 56 -2.31 -7.85 4.85
N ARG A 57 -1.11 -8.43 4.77
CA ARG A 57 0.06 -7.89 4.05
C ARG A 57 0.24 -8.50 2.66
N GLU A 58 -0.69 -9.31 2.21
CA GLU A 58 -0.61 -9.99 0.91
C GLU A 58 -0.96 -9.01 -0.20
N ILE A 59 -0.14 -8.94 -1.25
CA ILE A 59 -0.48 -8.18 -2.46
C ILE A 59 -1.38 -9.08 -3.30
N THR A 60 -2.66 -8.76 -3.36
CA THR A 60 -3.66 -9.55 -4.09
C THR A 60 -3.87 -9.04 -5.51
N ASP A 61 -3.83 -7.72 -5.70
CA ASP A 61 -3.97 -7.09 -7.02
C ASP A 61 -3.21 -5.76 -7.06
N ASN A 62 -1.99 -5.76 -7.61
CA ASN A 62 -1.19 -4.55 -7.69
C ASN A 62 -1.78 -3.62 -8.77
N GLN A 63 -2.50 -2.58 -8.35
CA GLN A 63 -3.15 -1.63 -9.24
C GLN A 63 -2.18 -0.94 -10.22
N CYS A 64 -0.90 -0.79 -9.84
CA CYS A 64 0.12 -0.21 -10.71
C CYS A 64 0.34 -1.06 -11.98
N MET A 65 0.22 -2.39 -11.87
CA MET A 65 0.45 -3.35 -12.96
C MET A 65 -0.60 -3.31 -14.06
N HIS A 66 -1.72 -2.63 -13.83
CA HIS A 66 -2.75 -2.44 -14.86
C HIS A 66 -2.32 -1.44 -15.93
N CYS A 67 -1.31 -0.61 -15.64
CA CYS A 67 -0.79 0.42 -16.55
C CYS A 67 0.74 0.34 -16.74
N HIS A 68 1.48 -0.16 -15.76
CA HIS A 68 2.94 -0.18 -15.75
C HIS A 68 3.49 -1.61 -15.63
N ASP A 69 4.71 -1.83 -16.10
CA ASP A 69 5.48 -3.01 -15.74
C ASP A 69 6.32 -2.72 -14.48
N TRP A 70 6.43 -3.70 -13.57
CA TRP A 70 7.09 -3.55 -12.27
C TRP A 70 8.29 -4.50 -12.07
N PRO A 71 9.36 -4.09 -11.39
CA PRO A 71 9.61 -2.76 -10.82
C PRO A 71 9.77 -1.67 -11.90
N HIS A 72 9.11 -0.53 -11.69
CA HIS A 72 9.29 0.66 -12.52
C HIS A 72 10.66 1.28 -12.25
N ASN A 73 11.67 0.85 -13.01
CA ASN A 73 13.02 1.36 -12.88
C ASN A 73 13.30 2.38 -13.99
N PRO A 74 13.06 3.68 -13.80
CA PRO A 74 13.23 4.68 -14.86
C PRO A 74 14.69 4.88 -15.30
N GLY A 75 15.64 4.11 -14.74
CA GLY A 75 17.05 4.12 -15.12
C GLY A 75 17.66 2.76 -15.52
N ALA A 76 16.85 1.71 -15.75
CA ALA A 76 17.34 0.40 -16.25
C ALA A 76 17.28 0.28 -17.78
#